data_AF-A0A743TWT5-F1
#
_entry.id   AF-A0A743TWT5-F1
#
_cell.length_a   1.000
_cell.length_b   1.000
_cell.length_c   1.000
_cell.angle_alpha   90.00
_cell.angle_beta   90.00
_cell.angle_gamma   90.00
#
_symmetry.space_group_name_H-M   'P 1'
#
loop_
_entity.id
_entity.type
_entity.pdbx_description
1 polymer ?
#
loop_
_entity_poly.entity_id
_entity_poly.type
_entity_poly.pdbx_seq_one_letter_code
_entity_poly.pdbx_strand_id
1 'polypeptide(L)'
;MKANHILMSRKWIFYSLFLLSPGILAAENLNFNYTQAGELSLDPRLGLQAKACHSKSDPMDIRVHFDNINVGSNFNVTLAIQGAEYPKSYGVFTKAVQSKQSVPDPDFMVPWRVNVKGGASGNYNFNAYHSATTPEWGDSFCFILSKPEYDKYPFTDGFRPYFYGEPEYNQYCGNKPLLYDQYYVWGGNPKTTNMPSWYDKDFPTGRPPADQAWYTAKQRFLAGNIKFFTTYKPGKPAFNRIESAGFNNSTDKEFADSKFTYRFPLGADNNLGVQVDNGDFVLRLNNRNISALTLTVTNANASEVWSWKAANDDAYKNRLYLNHQPTLGMQPSVSDASDPYLTNKFYKENRYYKGTLTPGVYLMPAYTDYIRNIMPLSLPATSDGEINLVNTDSLTFTIGKVANAGGYGSLSFRAYGQPMKFAPLVANGKEVASAMQIRNACY
;
A
#
# COMPACT_ATOMS: atom_id res chain seq x y z
N MET A 1 -88.39 -42.59 -31.58
CA MET A 1 -87.66 -41.90 -30.49
C MET A 1 -86.84 -40.78 -31.11
N LYS A 2 -86.81 -39.63 -30.43
CA LYS A 2 -86.43 -38.32 -30.96
C LYS A 2 -84.94 -38.24 -31.30
N ALA A 3 -84.63 -37.80 -32.51
CA ALA A 3 -83.33 -37.23 -32.87
C ALA A 3 -83.27 -35.81 -32.31
N ASN A 4 -82.43 -35.59 -31.29
CA ASN A 4 -82.10 -34.24 -30.83
C ASN A 4 -80.79 -33.81 -31.48
N HIS A 5 -80.91 -32.84 -32.38
CA HIS A 5 -79.82 -32.02 -32.85
C HIS A 5 -79.16 -31.30 -31.67
N ILE A 6 -77.85 -31.42 -31.52
CA ILE A 6 -77.05 -30.45 -30.76
C ILE A 6 -76.20 -29.69 -31.78
N LEU A 7 -76.66 -28.50 -32.13
CA LEU A 7 -75.85 -27.45 -32.73
C LEU A 7 -74.80 -27.00 -31.70
N MET A 8 -73.54 -27.38 -31.90
CA MET A 8 -72.43 -26.67 -31.25
C MET A 8 -72.14 -25.37 -32.01
N SER A 9 -72.97 -24.36 -31.73
CA SER A 9 -72.60 -22.97 -31.96
C SER A 9 -71.68 -22.52 -30.83
N ARG A 10 -70.39 -22.34 -31.11
CA ARG A 10 -69.49 -21.38 -30.44
C ARG A 10 -68.07 -21.51 -31.01
N LYS A 11 -67.67 -20.49 -31.77
CA LYS A 11 -66.32 -20.22 -32.30
C LYS A 11 -65.21 -20.10 -31.23
N TRP A 12 -65.46 -20.51 -29.99
CA TRP A 12 -64.55 -20.34 -28.84
C TRP A 12 -63.85 -21.62 -28.40
N ILE A 13 -64.23 -22.80 -28.92
CA ILE A 13 -63.59 -24.08 -28.54
C ILE A 13 -62.35 -24.39 -29.43
N PHE A 14 -62.26 -23.83 -30.63
CA PHE A 14 -61.06 -24.00 -31.48
C PHE A 14 -59.91 -23.06 -31.07
N TYR A 15 -60.19 -21.94 -30.39
CA TYR A 15 -59.14 -21.06 -29.86
C TYR A 15 -58.45 -21.65 -28.62
N SER A 16 -59.13 -22.51 -27.85
CA SER A 16 -58.54 -23.21 -26.73
C SER A 16 -57.69 -24.43 -27.13
N LEU A 17 -57.89 -25.00 -28.33
CA LEU A 17 -57.05 -26.11 -28.82
C LEU A 17 -55.73 -25.64 -29.48
N PHE A 18 -55.68 -24.40 -29.99
CA PHE A 18 -54.46 -23.80 -30.55
C PHE A 18 -53.57 -23.12 -29.49
N LEU A 19 -54.10 -22.84 -28.29
CA LEU A 19 -53.34 -22.29 -27.16
C LEU A 19 -52.78 -23.35 -26.20
N LEU A 20 -53.13 -24.64 -26.39
CA LEU A 20 -52.74 -25.74 -25.49
C LEU A 20 -52.02 -26.91 -26.20
N SER A 21 -51.52 -26.72 -27.40
CA SER A 21 -50.73 -27.72 -28.13
C SER A 21 -49.30 -27.26 -28.38
N PRO A 22 -48.29 -27.74 -27.63
CA PRO A 22 -46.90 -27.65 -28.06
C PRO A 22 -46.70 -28.69 -29.17
N GLY A 23 -46.95 -28.26 -30.41
CA GLY A 23 -46.68 -29.03 -31.62
C GLY A 23 -45.18 -29.17 -31.87
N ILE A 24 -44.70 -30.37 -31.56
CA ILE A 24 -43.41 -30.96 -31.84
C ILE A 24 -42.96 -30.69 -33.29
N LEU A 25 -41.74 -30.16 -33.45
CA LEU A 25 -40.97 -30.36 -34.68
C LEU A 25 -39.60 -30.95 -34.32
N ALA A 26 -39.52 -32.26 -34.55
CA ALA A 26 -38.34 -33.06 -34.91
C ALA A 26 -37.10 -33.02 -34.01
N ALA A 27 -37.00 -34.03 -33.15
CA ALA A 27 -35.72 -34.64 -32.80
C ALA A 27 -35.93 -36.17 -32.71
N GLU A 28 -35.82 -36.86 -33.84
CA GLU A 28 -35.65 -38.31 -33.84
C GLU A 28 -34.16 -38.64 -33.71
N ASN A 29 -33.88 -39.69 -32.92
CA ASN A 29 -32.59 -40.39 -32.76
C ASN A 29 -31.55 -39.88 -31.75
N LEU A 30 -31.97 -39.53 -30.52
CA LEU A 30 -31.13 -39.82 -29.36
C LEU A 30 -31.98 -40.37 -28.21
N ASN A 31 -31.54 -41.52 -27.68
CA ASN A 31 -32.16 -42.35 -26.65
C ASN A 31 -32.12 -41.67 -25.26
N PHE A 32 -32.69 -40.46 -25.14
CA PHE A 32 -32.85 -39.77 -23.87
C PHE A 32 -34.33 -39.78 -23.47
N ASN A 33 -34.61 -40.50 -22.38
CA ASN A 33 -35.91 -40.57 -21.76
C ASN A 33 -36.22 -39.20 -21.09
N TYR A 34 -36.76 -38.25 -21.85
CA TYR A 34 -37.30 -37.00 -21.32
C TYR A 34 -38.64 -37.30 -20.64
N THR A 35 -38.64 -37.50 -19.34
CA THR A 35 -39.85 -37.28 -18.53
C THR A 35 -40.15 -35.78 -18.53
N GLN A 36 -41.17 -35.39 -19.31
CA GLN A 36 -41.86 -34.10 -19.38
C GLN A 36 -41.05 -32.86 -18.95
N ALA A 37 -40.63 -32.08 -19.95
CA ALA A 37 -40.15 -30.70 -19.81
C ALA A 37 -41.27 -29.71 -19.40
N GLY A 38 -41.91 -29.95 -18.25
CA GLY A 38 -43.07 -29.21 -17.78
C GLY A 38 -42.81 -28.08 -16.78
N GLU A 39 -41.65 -28.05 -16.09
CA GLU A 39 -41.47 -27.10 -14.96
C GLU A 39 -40.14 -26.32 -14.94
N LEU A 40 -39.29 -26.40 -15.96
CA LEU A 40 -37.95 -25.76 -15.94
C LEU A 40 -37.65 -24.91 -17.19
N SER A 41 -38.67 -24.26 -17.74
CA SER A 41 -38.51 -23.22 -18.75
C SER A 41 -38.74 -21.86 -18.08
N LEU A 42 -37.70 -21.31 -17.43
CA LEU A 42 -37.58 -19.86 -17.39
C LEU A 42 -37.67 -19.40 -18.85
N ASP A 43 -38.65 -18.54 -19.17
CA ASP A 43 -38.75 -17.90 -20.49
C ASP A 43 -37.32 -17.50 -20.92
N PRO A 44 -36.83 -17.90 -22.11
CA PRO A 44 -35.50 -17.53 -22.58
C PRO A 44 -35.21 -16.02 -22.41
N ARG A 45 -36.25 -15.18 -22.43
CA ARG A 45 -36.18 -13.75 -22.14
C ARG A 45 -35.85 -13.43 -20.68
N LEU A 46 -36.38 -14.17 -19.71
CA LEU A 46 -36.03 -14.06 -18.28
C LEU A 46 -34.58 -14.49 -18.03
N GLY A 47 -34.10 -15.54 -18.71
CA GLY A 47 -32.70 -15.96 -18.64
C GLY A 47 -31.73 -14.94 -19.24
N LEU A 48 -32.12 -14.28 -20.35
CA LEU A 48 -31.35 -13.19 -20.95
C LEU A 48 -31.38 -11.91 -20.10
N GLN A 49 -32.53 -11.60 -19.48
CA GLN A 49 -32.65 -10.47 -18.55
C GLN A 49 -31.81 -10.70 -17.28
N ALA A 50 -31.83 -11.91 -16.71
CA ALA A 50 -31.00 -12.26 -15.56
C ALA A 50 -29.49 -12.17 -15.86
N LYS A 51 -29.07 -12.50 -17.10
CA LYS A 51 -27.70 -12.29 -17.59
C LYS A 51 -27.32 -10.82 -17.80
N ALA A 52 -28.31 -9.96 -18.01
CA ALA A 52 -28.10 -8.53 -18.23
C ALA A 52 -28.04 -7.73 -16.91
N CYS A 53 -28.45 -8.33 -15.78
CA CYS A 53 -28.38 -7.72 -14.46
C CYS A 53 -27.10 -8.10 -13.72
N HIS A 54 -26.49 -7.11 -13.07
CA HIS A 54 -25.35 -7.33 -12.20
C HIS A 54 -25.74 -8.05 -10.91
N SER A 55 -24.84 -8.86 -10.39
CA SER A 55 -25.09 -9.67 -9.19
C SER A 55 -23.86 -9.75 -8.30
N LYS A 56 -24.02 -10.30 -7.10
CA LYS A 56 -22.89 -10.45 -6.17
C LYS A 56 -21.85 -11.49 -6.63
N SER A 57 -22.15 -12.30 -7.64
CA SER A 57 -21.17 -13.21 -8.25
C SER A 57 -20.14 -12.48 -9.10
N ASP A 58 -20.42 -11.23 -9.51
CA ASP A 58 -19.54 -10.49 -10.41
C ASP A 58 -18.27 -10.06 -9.66
N PRO A 59 -17.08 -10.15 -10.29
CA PRO A 59 -15.82 -9.70 -9.68
C PRO A 59 -15.84 -8.19 -9.45
N MET A 60 -15.07 -7.70 -8.49
CA MET A 60 -15.01 -6.28 -8.15
C MET A 60 -13.59 -5.86 -7.81
N ASP A 61 -13.13 -4.77 -8.41
CA ASP A 61 -11.84 -4.17 -8.08
C ASP A 61 -12.02 -3.09 -7.01
N ILE A 62 -11.21 -3.15 -5.94
CA ILE A 62 -11.06 -2.10 -4.94
C ILE A 62 -9.65 -1.54 -5.06
N ARG A 63 -9.52 -0.30 -5.53
CA ARG A 63 -8.25 0.39 -5.70
C ARG A 63 -7.99 1.30 -4.50
N VAL A 64 -6.75 1.30 -4.01
CA VAL A 64 -6.27 2.26 -3.02
C VAL A 64 -5.07 2.99 -3.61
N HIS A 65 -5.27 4.28 -3.86
CA HIS A 65 -4.29 5.17 -4.44
C HIS A 65 -3.76 6.14 -3.40
N PHE A 66 -2.44 6.34 -3.41
CA PHE A 66 -1.71 7.24 -2.55
C PHE A 66 -1.06 8.33 -3.42
N ASP A 67 -1.44 9.58 -3.19
CA ASP A 67 -0.97 10.71 -3.99
C ASP A 67 -0.23 11.74 -3.13
N ASN A 68 1.09 11.81 -3.31
CA ASN A 68 1.99 12.80 -2.71
C ASN A 68 1.73 13.07 -1.21
N ILE A 69 1.82 12.01 -0.42
CA ILE A 69 1.59 12.06 1.02
C ILE A 69 2.88 12.49 1.70
N ASN A 70 2.80 13.44 2.63
CA ASN A 70 3.90 13.78 3.53
C ASN A 70 3.33 13.99 4.93
N VAL A 71 3.64 13.05 5.82
CA VAL A 71 3.02 12.96 7.15
C VAL A 71 4.05 12.57 8.21
N GLY A 72 3.67 12.85 9.46
CA GLY A 72 4.45 12.51 10.65
C GLY A 72 4.56 11.01 10.92
N SER A 73 4.96 10.69 12.15
CA SER A 73 5.36 9.34 12.55
C SER A 73 4.23 8.32 12.55
N ASN A 74 4.59 7.05 12.36
CA ASN A 74 3.68 5.91 12.44
C ASN A 74 2.46 6.00 11.50
N PHE A 75 2.64 6.59 10.32
CA PHE A 75 1.60 6.55 9.30
C PHE A 75 1.37 5.12 8.82
N ASN A 76 0.12 4.72 8.80
CA ASN A 76 -0.27 3.39 8.39
C ASN A 76 -1.67 3.41 7.80
N VAL A 77 -1.89 2.60 6.77
CA VAL A 77 -3.18 2.45 6.12
C VAL A 77 -3.49 0.97 6.03
N THR A 78 -4.70 0.59 6.44
CA THR A 78 -5.18 -0.78 6.37
C THR A 78 -6.56 -0.84 5.71
N LEU A 79 -6.77 -1.90 4.93
CA LEU A 79 -8.06 -2.23 4.35
C LEU A 79 -8.46 -3.63 4.82
N ALA A 80 -9.54 -3.72 5.57
CA ALA A 80 -10.14 -4.98 5.99
C ALA A 80 -11.40 -5.26 5.17
N ILE A 81 -11.53 -6.49 4.66
CA ILE A 81 -12.67 -6.95 3.87
C ILE A 81 -13.18 -8.23 4.49
N GLN A 82 -14.48 -8.27 4.78
CA GLN A 82 -15.20 -9.47 5.17
C GLN A 82 -16.16 -9.84 4.05
N GLY A 83 -16.07 -11.07 3.57
CA GLY A 83 -16.92 -11.58 2.51
C GLY A 83 -17.09 -13.09 2.58
N ALA A 84 -17.80 -13.63 1.60
CA ALA A 84 -18.07 -15.07 1.51
C ALA A 84 -18.20 -15.51 0.07
N GLU A 85 -18.14 -16.81 -0.16
CA GLU A 85 -18.48 -17.41 -1.45
C GLU A 85 -19.92 -17.04 -1.83
N TYR A 86 -20.22 -17.05 -3.13
CA TYR A 86 -21.54 -16.67 -3.62
C TYR A 86 -22.08 -17.70 -4.62
N PRO A 87 -23.36 -18.12 -4.49
CA PRO A 87 -23.98 -19.02 -5.46
C PRO A 87 -24.01 -18.40 -6.86
N LYS A 88 -23.66 -19.17 -7.89
CA LYS A 88 -23.72 -18.70 -9.28
C LYS A 88 -25.16 -18.34 -9.67
N SER A 89 -25.34 -17.12 -10.17
CA SER A 89 -26.64 -16.48 -10.49
C SER A 89 -27.47 -17.21 -11.54
N TYR A 90 -26.86 -18.09 -12.35
CA TYR A 90 -27.49 -18.82 -13.45
C TYR A 90 -27.99 -20.22 -13.08
N GLY A 91 -27.79 -20.65 -11.84
CA GLY A 91 -28.23 -21.97 -11.39
C GLY A 91 -29.71 -21.96 -11.04
N VAL A 92 -30.57 -22.33 -12.00
CA VAL A 92 -31.96 -22.77 -11.73
C VAL A 92 -32.00 -23.94 -10.71
N PHE A 93 -30.84 -24.58 -10.50
CA PHE A 93 -30.60 -25.68 -9.57
C PHE A 93 -30.17 -25.26 -8.16
N THR A 94 -29.93 -23.98 -7.88
CA THR A 94 -29.32 -23.57 -6.59
C THR A 94 -30.20 -23.88 -5.38
N LYS A 95 -31.54 -23.76 -5.49
CA LYS A 95 -32.46 -24.13 -4.40
C LYS A 95 -32.75 -25.63 -4.31
N ALA A 96 -32.80 -26.34 -5.45
CA ALA A 96 -33.13 -27.77 -5.47
C ALA A 96 -32.01 -28.66 -4.91
N VAL A 97 -30.75 -28.20 -4.99
CA VAL A 97 -29.58 -28.90 -4.40
C VAL A 97 -29.45 -28.57 -2.89
N GLN A 98 -29.78 -27.34 -2.48
CA GLN A 98 -29.72 -26.92 -1.07
C GLN A 98 -30.71 -27.66 -0.15
N SER A 99 -31.82 -28.20 -0.67
CA SER A 99 -32.80 -28.91 0.18
C SER A 99 -32.40 -30.34 0.54
N LYS A 100 -31.31 -30.89 -0.03
CA LYS A 100 -30.85 -32.27 0.23
C LYS A 100 -29.39 -32.40 0.68
N GLN A 101 -28.56 -31.37 0.49
CA GLN A 101 -27.17 -31.34 0.96
C GLN A 101 -26.94 -30.13 1.85
N SER A 102 -26.34 -30.36 3.03
CA SER A 102 -25.98 -29.33 4.01
C SER A 102 -24.84 -28.41 3.53
N VAL A 103 -24.12 -28.81 2.48
CA VAL A 103 -23.04 -28.06 1.87
C VAL A 103 -23.34 -27.92 0.38
N PRO A 104 -23.42 -26.69 -0.17
CA PRO A 104 -23.57 -26.48 -1.59
C PRO A 104 -22.37 -27.03 -2.37
N ASP A 105 -22.62 -27.67 -3.51
CA ASP A 105 -21.56 -28.17 -4.38
C ASP A 105 -20.65 -26.99 -4.83
N PRO A 106 -19.32 -27.09 -4.63
CA PRO A 106 -18.36 -26.06 -5.04
C PRO A 106 -18.49 -25.63 -6.50
N ASP A 107 -18.93 -26.52 -7.40
CA ASP A 107 -19.12 -26.21 -8.82
C ASP A 107 -20.23 -25.17 -9.06
N PHE A 108 -21.15 -24.99 -8.11
CA PHE A 108 -22.19 -23.97 -8.16
C PHE A 108 -21.86 -22.70 -7.37
N MET A 109 -20.66 -22.61 -6.82
CA MET A 109 -20.19 -21.46 -6.06
C MET A 109 -19.13 -20.67 -6.83
N VAL A 110 -19.15 -19.36 -6.65
CA VAL A 110 -18.00 -18.50 -6.94
C VAL A 110 -17.22 -18.39 -5.64
N PRO A 111 -15.97 -18.89 -5.58
CA PRO A 111 -15.19 -18.88 -4.34
C PRO A 111 -14.94 -17.44 -3.89
N TRP A 112 -14.53 -17.23 -2.64
CA TRP A 112 -14.07 -15.93 -2.15
C TRP A 112 -12.55 -15.86 -2.21
N ARG A 113 -12.01 -14.90 -2.98
CA ARG A 113 -10.57 -14.65 -3.10
C ARG A 113 -10.31 -13.17 -3.37
N VAL A 114 -9.18 -12.71 -2.84
CA VAL A 114 -8.66 -11.35 -3.02
C VAL A 114 -7.25 -11.46 -3.59
N ASN A 115 -7.03 -10.98 -4.81
CA ASN A 115 -5.68 -10.78 -5.35
C ASN A 115 -5.28 -9.33 -5.15
N VAL A 116 -4.18 -9.09 -4.44
CA VAL A 116 -3.62 -7.76 -4.19
C VAL A 116 -2.41 -7.57 -5.09
N LYS A 117 -2.50 -6.59 -5.99
CA LYS A 117 -1.42 -6.20 -6.88
C LYS A 117 -1.15 -4.71 -6.78
N GLY A 118 0.11 -4.31 -6.81
CA GLY A 118 0.47 -2.90 -6.82
C GLY A 118 1.75 -2.61 -6.06
N GLY A 119 1.99 -1.33 -5.79
CA GLY A 119 3.19 -0.89 -5.10
C GLY A 119 3.14 0.57 -4.69
N ALA A 120 4.11 0.96 -3.88
CA ALA A 120 4.32 2.33 -3.47
C ALA A 120 5.81 2.63 -3.33
N SER A 121 6.17 3.87 -3.60
CA SER A 121 7.53 4.37 -3.45
C SER A 121 7.56 5.69 -2.71
N GLY A 122 8.68 5.95 -2.06
CA GLY A 122 8.93 7.20 -1.38
C GLY A 122 10.09 7.11 -0.41
N ASN A 123 10.09 7.95 0.61
CA ASN A 123 11.13 8.03 1.62
C ASN A 123 10.52 8.00 3.02
N TYR A 124 11.24 7.44 3.99
CA TYR A 124 10.88 7.57 5.41
C TYR A 124 12.09 8.04 6.22
N ASN A 125 11.82 8.76 7.29
CA ASN A 125 12.82 9.24 8.23
C ASN A 125 12.88 8.32 9.45
N PHE A 126 14.07 8.03 9.96
CA PHE A 126 14.27 7.20 11.15
C PHE A 126 15.45 7.71 11.98
N ASN A 127 15.48 7.34 13.26
CA ASN A 127 16.64 7.60 14.12
C ASN A 127 17.68 6.50 13.91
N ALA A 128 18.82 6.85 13.33
CA ALA A 128 19.98 5.99 13.23
C ALA A 128 20.88 6.17 14.46
N TYR A 129 21.19 5.06 15.13
CA TYR A 129 22.19 5.01 16.19
C TYR A 129 23.57 4.74 15.59
N HIS A 130 24.52 5.63 15.85
CA HIS A 130 25.92 5.46 15.49
C HIS A 130 26.71 5.12 16.75
N SER A 131 27.27 3.91 16.78
CA SER A 131 28.10 3.44 17.89
C SER A 131 29.34 4.31 18.08
N ALA A 132 29.78 4.43 19.33
CA ALA A 132 31.06 5.09 19.61
C ALA A 132 32.20 4.33 18.92
N THR A 133 33.16 5.07 18.37
CA THR A 133 34.40 4.47 17.89
C THR A 133 35.47 4.62 18.96
N THR A 134 36.21 3.55 19.25
CA THR A 134 37.34 3.62 20.17
C THR A 134 38.46 4.44 19.53
N PRO A 135 39.24 5.21 20.30
CA PRO A 135 40.43 5.88 19.76
C PRO A 135 41.43 4.85 19.20
N GLU A 136 41.97 5.13 18.02
CA GLU A 136 43.00 4.30 17.38
C GLU A 136 44.36 4.96 17.54
N TRP A 137 45.34 4.19 18.03
CA TRP A 137 46.73 4.60 18.12
C TRP A 137 47.52 3.85 17.07
N GLY A 138 48.36 4.55 16.31
CA GLY A 138 49.25 3.95 15.34
C GLY A 138 50.38 3.15 16.00
N ASP A 139 51.35 2.70 15.21
CA ASP A 139 52.47 1.93 15.74
C ASP A 139 53.22 2.68 16.83
N SER A 140 53.47 1.99 17.95
CA SER A 140 54.30 2.52 19.03
C SER A 140 55.78 2.38 18.72
N PHE A 141 56.57 3.40 19.04
CA PHE A 141 58.02 3.37 18.88
C PHE A 141 58.71 4.09 20.04
N CYS A 142 60.03 3.92 20.18
CA CYS A 142 60.82 4.74 21.11
C CYS A 142 62.14 5.17 20.47
N PHE A 143 62.77 6.19 21.05
CA PHE A 143 64.12 6.60 20.65
C PHE A 143 65.16 6.03 21.62
N ILE A 144 66.41 5.93 21.20
CA ILE A 144 67.53 5.71 22.12
C ILE A 144 68.41 6.94 22.19
N LEU A 145 68.91 7.21 23.39
CA LEU A 145 70.01 8.15 23.61
C LEU A 145 71.34 7.46 23.29
N SER A 146 71.49 6.85 22.12
CA SER A 146 72.78 6.27 21.74
C SER A 146 73.73 7.36 21.24
N LYS A 147 75.00 7.17 21.54
CA LYS A 147 76.11 8.02 21.11
C LYS A 147 76.09 8.25 19.59
N PRO A 148 76.63 9.40 19.12
CA PRO A 148 76.55 9.83 17.74
C PRO A 148 77.45 8.99 16.86
N GLU A 149 77.06 7.77 16.50
CA GLU A 149 77.82 6.96 15.57
C GLU A 149 76.89 6.18 14.61
N TYR A 150 77.00 6.62 13.35
CA TYR A 150 76.70 5.98 12.07
C TYR A 150 75.34 6.05 11.37
N ASP A 151 74.20 6.29 12.02
CA ASP A 151 72.94 6.54 11.29
C ASP A 151 72.35 7.92 11.65
N LYS A 152 72.66 8.94 10.85
CA LYS A 152 72.00 10.25 10.99
C LYS A 152 70.56 10.11 10.49
N TYR A 153 69.58 10.05 11.39
CA TYR A 153 68.17 10.20 11.06
C TYR A 153 67.82 11.70 10.98
N PRO A 154 67.70 12.28 9.77
CA PRO A 154 67.60 13.73 9.61
C PRO A 154 66.24 14.27 10.09
N PHE A 155 65.23 13.41 10.17
CA PHE A 155 63.86 13.77 10.57
C PHE A 155 63.66 13.82 12.09
N THR A 156 64.63 13.38 12.88
CA THR A 156 64.53 13.17 14.34
C THR A 156 65.75 13.72 15.08
N ASP A 157 66.44 14.73 14.54
CA ASP A 157 67.68 15.30 15.11
C ASP A 157 68.75 14.24 15.47
N GLY A 158 68.82 13.17 14.67
CA GLY A 158 69.78 12.08 14.86
C GLY A 158 69.33 10.95 15.79
N PHE A 159 68.14 11.02 16.39
CA PHE A 159 67.60 9.94 17.21
C PHE A 159 67.01 8.81 16.35
N ARG A 160 67.51 7.58 16.49
CA ARG A 160 66.95 6.42 15.79
C ARG A 160 65.63 5.96 16.43
N PRO A 161 64.50 5.92 15.69
CA PRO A 161 63.27 5.31 16.17
C PRO A 161 63.34 3.78 16.05
N TYR A 162 62.95 3.08 17.11
CA TYR A 162 62.81 1.62 17.16
C TYR A 162 61.35 1.22 17.27
N PHE A 163 60.90 0.34 16.37
CA PHE A 163 59.53 -0.17 16.32
C PHE A 163 59.42 -1.58 16.87
N TYR A 164 58.24 -1.95 17.35
CA TYR A 164 57.97 -3.33 17.77
C TYR A 164 58.27 -4.31 16.62
N GLY A 165 59.02 -5.37 16.91
CA GLY A 165 59.47 -6.36 15.91
C GLY A 165 60.84 -6.07 15.29
N GLU A 166 61.41 -4.88 15.48
CA GLU A 166 62.79 -4.62 15.05
C GLU A 166 63.82 -5.27 16.01
N PRO A 167 64.99 -5.67 15.49
CA PRO A 167 66.11 -6.10 16.33
C PRO A 167 66.37 -5.04 17.41
N GLU A 168 66.65 -5.49 18.63
CA GLU A 168 66.96 -4.64 19.78
C GLU A 168 65.78 -3.80 20.36
N TYR A 169 64.56 -3.86 19.78
CA TYR A 169 63.41 -3.14 20.33
C TYR A 169 63.16 -3.49 21.81
N ASN A 170 63.21 -4.78 22.17
CA ASN A 170 62.99 -5.19 23.57
C ASN A 170 64.11 -4.71 24.49
N GLN A 171 65.35 -4.62 24.01
CA GLN A 171 66.50 -4.15 24.78
C GLN A 171 66.36 -2.68 25.16
N TYR A 172 65.85 -1.85 24.23
CA TYR A 172 65.83 -0.41 24.39
C TYR A 172 64.47 0.19 24.72
N CYS A 173 63.40 -0.36 24.15
CA CYS A 173 62.03 0.11 24.34
C CYS A 173 61.23 -0.76 25.32
N GLY A 174 61.68 -1.98 25.65
CA GLY A 174 60.92 -2.94 26.47
C GLY A 174 60.42 -2.36 27.78
N ASN A 175 61.32 -1.71 28.54
CA ASN A 175 61.04 -1.16 29.87
C ASN A 175 60.44 0.27 29.85
N LYS A 176 60.20 0.86 28.67
CA LYS A 176 59.66 2.21 28.59
C LYS A 176 58.15 2.22 28.78
N PRO A 177 57.60 3.15 29.59
CA PRO A 177 56.17 3.33 29.72
C PRO A 177 55.54 3.68 28.38
N LEU A 178 54.37 3.08 28.13
CA LEU A 178 53.49 3.41 27.03
C LEU A 178 52.36 4.28 27.60
N LEU A 179 52.37 5.57 27.25
CA LEU A 179 51.38 6.54 27.71
C LEU A 179 50.44 6.89 26.56
N TYR A 180 49.17 6.51 26.67
CA TYR A 180 48.13 6.81 25.70
C TYR A 180 47.67 8.27 25.81
N ASP A 181 48.55 9.19 25.40
CA ASP A 181 48.31 10.63 25.37
C ASP A 181 48.64 11.19 23.98
N GLN A 182 47.79 12.08 23.48
CA GLN A 182 47.94 12.75 22.19
C GLN A 182 49.20 13.62 22.13
N TYR A 183 49.73 14.02 23.29
CA TYR A 183 51.03 14.69 23.40
C TYR A 183 52.21 13.81 22.94
N TYR A 184 52.05 12.48 22.90
CA TYR A 184 53.10 11.54 22.47
C TYR A 184 52.89 11.03 21.04
N VAL A 185 52.12 11.75 20.23
CA VAL A 185 51.81 11.38 18.83
C VAL A 185 52.73 12.13 17.87
N TRP A 186 53.54 11.39 17.13
CA TRP A 186 54.51 11.95 16.18
C TRP A 186 53.86 12.59 14.94
N GLY A 187 52.68 12.13 14.52
CA GLY A 187 52.00 12.65 13.32
C GLY A 187 52.55 12.10 12.01
N GLY A 188 53.16 10.91 12.04
CA GLY A 188 53.68 10.20 10.87
C GLY A 188 54.74 9.16 11.27
N ASN A 189 55.41 8.57 10.27
CA ASN A 189 56.55 7.71 10.53
C ASN A 189 57.79 8.57 10.84
N PRO A 190 58.42 8.47 12.04
CA PRO A 190 59.62 9.23 12.40
C PRO A 190 60.84 9.01 11.49
N LYS A 191 60.87 7.94 10.69
CA LYS A 191 61.93 7.73 9.69
C LYS A 191 61.79 8.65 8.47
N THR A 192 60.62 9.25 8.25
CA THR A 192 60.29 10.05 7.05
C THR A 192 59.56 11.36 7.37
N THR A 193 59.21 11.60 8.64
CA THR A 193 58.39 12.73 9.07
C THR A 193 59.18 13.53 10.09
N ASN A 194 59.41 14.82 9.79
CA ASN A 194 60.13 15.74 10.68
C ASN A 194 59.54 15.73 12.09
N MET A 195 60.41 15.95 13.06
CA MET A 195 60.07 16.13 14.46
C MET A 195 58.95 17.17 14.63
N PRO A 196 57.86 16.85 15.37
CA PRO A 196 56.76 17.77 15.53
C PRO A 196 57.20 19.08 16.13
N SER A 197 56.67 20.21 15.62
CA SER A 197 57.10 21.52 16.09
C SER A 197 56.83 21.78 17.58
N TRP A 198 55.91 21.07 18.25
CA TRP A 198 55.71 21.17 19.70
C TRP A 198 56.78 20.46 20.53
N TYR A 199 57.52 19.53 19.91
CA TYR A 199 58.73 18.97 20.49
C TYR A 199 59.88 19.99 20.43
N ASP A 200 59.77 20.98 19.54
CA ASP A 200 60.74 22.07 19.32
C ASP A 200 60.29 23.44 19.88
N LYS A 201 58.98 23.66 20.08
CA LYS A 201 58.40 24.95 20.49
C LYS A 201 58.26 25.06 21.99
N ASP A 202 59.30 25.59 22.60
CA ASP A 202 59.21 26.91 23.23
C ASP A 202 60.61 27.55 23.14
N PHE A 203 60.86 28.41 22.16
CA PHE A 203 61.38 29.75 22.47
C PHE A 203 61.26 30.71 21.28
N PRO A 204 60.64 31.89 21.45
CA PRO A 204 60.89 33.03 20.58
C PRO A 204 62.38 33.34 20.61
N THR A 205 62.96 33.48 19.43
CA THR A 205 64.36 33.84 19.16
C THR A 205 64.80 35.01 20.04
N GLY A 206 65.44 34.76 21.20
CA GLY A 206 65.94 35.84 22.05
C GLY A 206 66.15 35.63 23.56
N ARG A 207 66.23 34.40 24.10
CA ARG A 207 66.59 34.18 25.54
C ARG A 207 67.95 33.48 25.73
N PRO A 208 68.59 33.63 26.93
CA PRO A 208 70.03 33.38 27.13
C PRO A 208 70.41 31.88 27.18
N PRO A 209 71.71 31.54 27.06
CA PRO A 209 72.23 30.17 26.91
C PRO A 209 71.95 29.19 28.06
N ALA A 210 71.45 29.65 29.22
CA ALA A 210 71.22 28.81 30.40
C ALA A 210 70.02 27.83 30.22
N ASP A 211 69.09 28.15 29.30
CA ASP A 211 67.89 27.32 29.09
C ASP A 211 68.13 26.21 28.05
N GLN A 212 69.10 26.38 27.13
CA GLN A 212 69.44 25.40 26.08
C GLN A 212 69.84 24.02 26.64
N ALA A 213 70.53 24.01 27.78
CA ALA A 213 70.93 22.78 28.47
C ALA A 213 69.72 22.05 29.08
N TRP A 214 68.76 22.79 29.61
CA TRP A 214 67.50 22.24 30.12
C TRP A 214 66.62 21.70 28.99
N TYR A 215 66.57 22.37 27.82
CA TYR A 215 65.89 21.86 26.62
C TYR A 215 66.50 20.56 26.11
N THR A 216 67.83 20.56 25.96
CA THR A 216 68.57 19.37 25.56
C THR A 216 68.32 18.24 26.55
N ALA A 217 68.26 18.53 27.86
CA ALA A 217 67.94 17.56 28.89
C ALA A 217 66.49 17.05 28.82
N LYS A 218 65.51 17.93 28.57
CA LYS A 218 64.08 17.57 28.47
C LYS A 218 63.78 16.78 27.20
N GLN A 219 64.31 17.18 26.05
CA GLN A 219 64.21 16.45 24.79
C GLN A 219 64.90 15.09 24.90
N ARG A 220 66.11 15.04 25.50
CA ARG A 220 66.76 13.75 25.79
C ARG A 220 65.95 12.91 26.77
N PHE A 221 65.33 13.52 27.77
CA PHE A 221 64.48 12.81 28.72
C PHE A 221 63.24 12.22 28.05
N LEU A 222 62.55 12.97 27.19
CA LEU A 222 61.36 12.48 26.47
C LEU A 222 61.73 11.46 25.39
N ALA A 223 62.77 11.69 24.59
CA ALA A 223 63.29 10.68 23.66
C ALA A 223 63.75 9.39 24.39
N GLY A 224 64.38 9.56 25.55
CA GLY A 224 65.03 8.51 26.31
C GLY A 224 64.12 7.67 27.18
N ASN A 225 62.93 8.15 27.59
CA ASN A 225 62.17 7.51 28.68
C ASN A 225 60.71 7.16 28.40
N ILE A 226 60.16 7.45 27.21
CA ILE A 226 58.76 7.11 26.88
C ILE A 226 58.64 6.47 25.48
N LYS A 227 57.51 5.81 25.23
CA LYS A 227 57.08 5.39 23.89
C LYS A 227 56.16 6.44 23.28
N PHE A 228 56.33 6.67 21.99
CA PHE A 228 55.51 7.53 21.14
C PHE A 228 54.64 6.69 20.21
N PHE A 229 53.62 7.31 19.63
CA PHE A 229 52.79 6.69 18.59
C PHE A 229 52.99 7.42 17.26
N THR A 230 53.00 6.69 16.15
CA THR A 230 53.10 7.32 14.82
C THR A 230 51.90 8.21 14.52
N THR A 231 50.70 7.76 14.83
CA THR A 231 49.45 8.48 14.55
C THR A 231 48.43 8.29 15.68
N TYR A 232 47.44 9.16 15.72
CA TYR A 232 46.29 9.05 16.61
C TYR A 232 45.04 9.48 15.84
N LYS A 233 44.01 8.64 15.87
CA LYS A 233 42.67 9.01 15.42
C LYS A 233 41.76 9.06 16.64
N PRO A 234 41.19 10.24 16.97
CA PRO A 234 40.30 10.34 18.11
C PRO A 234 39.06 9.48 17.89
N GLY A 235 38.66 8.77 18.95
CA GLY A 235 37.37 8.10 18.99
C GLY A 235 36.25 9.12 18.88
N LYS A 236 35.14 8.73 18.27
CA LYS A 236 33.93 9.55 18.20
C LYS A 236 32.92 9.02 19.22
N PRO A 237 32.27 9.89 20.02
CA PRO A 237 31.22 9.45 20.92
C PRO A 237 30.05 8.86 20.13
N ALA A 238 29.26 7.99 20.78
CA ALA A 238 28.01 7.53 20.19
C ALA A 238 27.04 8.70 20.02
N PHE A 239 26.27 8.71 18.93
CA PHE A 239 25.28 9.73 18.68
C PHE A 239 24.09 9.18 17.91
N ASN A 240 22.94 9.85 18.04
CA ASN A 240 21.77 9.61 17.23
C ASN A 240 21.66 10.68 16.14
N ARG A 241 21.27 10.28 14.94
CA ARG A 241 20.98 11.22 13.84
C ARG A 241 19.73 10.78 13.11
N ILE A 242 18.93 11.75 12.66
CA ILE A 242 17.82 11.49 11.75
C ILE A 242 18.41 11.23 10.36
N GLU A 243 18.11 10.05 9.84
CA GLU A 243 18.46 9.64 8.48
C GLU A 243 17.20 9.34 7.69
N SER A 244 17.34 9.37 6.36
CA SER A 244 16.26 9.10 5.42
C SER A 244 16.63 7.87 4.59
N ALA A 245 15.69 6.95 4.43
CA ALA A 245 15.83 5.80 3.53
C ALA A 245 14.67 5.78 2.53
N GLY A 246 15.02 5.49 1.27
CA GLY A 246 14.05 5.23 0.23
C GLY A 246 13.39 3.87 0.39
N PHE A 247 12.15 3.74 -0.05
CA PHE A 247 11.46 2.46 -0.22
C PHE A 247 10.81 2.38 -1.59
N ASN A 248 10.75 1.16 -2.12
CA ASN A 248 10.03 0.83 -3.34
C ASN A 248 9.44 -0.57 -3.15
N ASN A 249 8.22 -0.61 -2.64
CA ASN A 249 7.55 -1.84 -2.28
C ASN A 249 6.58 -2.23 -3.39
N SER A 250 6.56 -3.51 -3.75
CA SER A 250 5.57 -4.07 -4.67
C SER A 250 5.01 -5.39 -4.12
N THR A 251 3.80 -5.72 -4.55
CA THR A 251 3.10 -6.94 -4.16
C THR A 251 2.34 -7.51 -5.36
N ASP A 252 2.27 -8.84 -5.40
CA ASP A 252 1.31 -9.62 -6.17
C ASP A 252 1.02 -10.88 -5.37
N LYS A 253 -0.07 -10.87 -4.59
CA LYS A 253 -0.40 -11.94 -3.63
C LYS A 253 -1.89 -12.23 -3.64
N GLU A 254 -2.23 -13.51 -3.62
CA GLU A 254 -3.61 -14.00 -3.48
C GLU A 254 -3.90 -14.41 -2.03
N PHE A 255 -5.11 -14.11 -1.58
CA PHE A 255 -5.64 -14.46 -0.28
C PHE A 255 -7.03 -15.11 -0.44
N ALA A 256 -7.30 -16.18 0.31
CA ALA A 256 -8.59 -16.89 0.27
C ALA A 256 -9.41 -16.71 1.58
N ASP A 257 -8.89 -15.96 2.55
CA ASP A 257 -9.57 -15.76 3.82
C ASP A 257 -10.81 -14.89 3.67
N SER A 258 -11.94 -15.38 4.21
CA SER A 258 -13.20 -14.65 4.28
C SER A 258 -13.10 -13.37 5.13
N LYS A 259 -12.15 -13.34 6.07
CA LYS A 259 -11.77 -12.16 6.86
C LYS A 259 -10.35 -11.76 6.48
N PHE A 260 -10.25 -10.88 5.50
CA PHE A 260 -9.00 -10.41 4.94
C PHE A 260 -8.64 -9.04 5.53
N THR A 261 -7.37 -8.81 5.85
CA THR A 261 -6.86 -7.48 6.23
C THR A 261 -5.52 -7.25 5.57
N TYR A 262 -5.41 -6.16 4.82
CA TYR A 262 -4.19 -5.75 4.16
C TYR A 262 -3.62 -4.50 4.82
N ARG A 263 -2.33 -4.52 5.09
CA ARG A 263 -1.55 -3.35 5.50
C ARG A 263 -0.72 -2.87 4.31
N PHE A 264 -0.94 -1.63 3.87
CA PHE A 264 -0.21 -1.10 2.72
C PHE A 264 1.25 -0.80 3.11
N PRO A 265 2.25 -1.24 2.32
CA PRO A 265 3.66 -1.11 2.66
C PRO A 265 4.19 0.31 2.34
N LEU A 266 3.77 1.29 3.13
CA LEU A 266 4.10 2.72 2.96
C LEU A 266 5.31 3.13 3.82
N GLY A 267 6.39 2.35 3.80
CA GLY A 267 7.61 2.59 4.59
C GLY A 267 7.77 1.65 5.79
N ALA A 268 8.76 1.95 6.64
CA ALA A 268 9.11 1.10 7.79
C ALA A 268 8.23 1.35 9.02
N ASP A 269 8.11 0.33 9.87
CA ASP A 269 7.57 0.47 11.23
C ASP A 269 8.43 1.43 12.06
N ASN A 270 7.80 2.25 12.91
CA ASN A 270 8.46 3.23 13.78
C ASN A 270 9.24 4.35 13.05
N ASN A 271 8.76 4.76 11.87
CA ASN A 271 9.29 5.94 11.20
C ASN A 271 8.93 7.24 11.95
N LEU A 272 9.79 8.25 11.84
CA LEU A 272 9.56 9.61 12.35
C LEU A 272 8.69 10.45 11.40
N GLY A 273 8.61 10.02 10.14
CA GLY A 273 7.80 10.62 9.10
C GLY A 273 7.94 9.82 7.82
N VAL A 274 6.94 9.90 6.97
CA VAL A 274 6.94 9.27 5.64
C VAL A 274 6.50 10.26 4.59
N GLN A 275 7.22 10.20 3.47
CA GLN A 275 6.83 10.76 2.19
C GLN A 275 6.50 9.61 1.24
N VAL A 276 5.27 9.56 0.74
CA VAL A 276 4.86 8.63 -0.32
C VAL A 276 4.71 9.45 -1.60
N ASP A 277 5.59 9.22 -2.58
CA ASP A 277 5.59 9.98 -3.83
C ASP A 277 4.40 9.55 -4.70
N ASN A 278 4.20 8.23 -4.81
CA ASN A 278 3.06 7.61 -5.48
C ASN A 278 2.84 6.20 -4.90
N GLY A 279 1.59 5.78 -4.85
CA GLY A 279 1.24 4.41 -4.53
C GLY A 279 -0.07 4.01 -5.20
N ASP A 280 -0.13 2.79 -5.69
CA ASP A 280 -1.33 2.27 -6.33
C ASP A 280 -1.44 0.77 -6.11
N PHE A 281 -2.56 0.38 -5.49
CA PHE A 281 -2.87 -0.99 -5.17
C PHE A 281 -4.27 -1.33 -5.66
N VAL A 282 -4.40 -2.44 -6.37
CA VAL A 282 -5.67 -3.01 -6.79
C VAL A 282 -5.88 -4.32 -6.04
N LEU A 283 -6.98 -4.38 -5.31
CA LEU A 283 -7.50 -5.57 -4.68
C LEU A 283 -8.63 -6.11 -5.56
N ARG A 284 -8.32 -7.13 -6.35
CA ARG A 284 -9.29 -7.80 -7.22
C ARG A 284 -10.00 -8.89 -6.46
N LEU A 285 -11.29 -8.68 -6.22
CA LEU A 285 -12.20 -9.66 -5.66
C LEU A 285 -12.79 -10.48 -6.80
N ASN A 286 -12.80 -11.80 -6.65
CA ASN A 286 -13.41 -12.69 -7.63
C ASN A 286 -14.95 -12.71 -7.57
N ASN A 287 -15.53 -12.25 -6.46
CA ASN A 287 -16.94 -11.93 -6.31
C ASN A 287 -17.09 -10.73 -5.36
N ARG A 288 -18.27 -10.11 -5.33
CA ARG A 288 -18.54 -8.89 -4.54
C ARG A 288 -19.49 -9.13 -3.38
N ASN A 289 -19.56 -10.36 -2.88
CA ASN A 289 -20.36 -10.72 -1.71
C ASN A 289 -19.68 -10.28 -0.40
N ILE A 290 -19.53 -8.96 -0.25
CA ILE A 290 -18.95 -8.29 0.90
C ILE A 290 -20.03 -8.12 1.97
N SER A 291 -19.71 -8.44 3.21
CA SER A 291 -20.54 -8.16 4.39
C SER A 291 -20.01 -6.99 5.21
N ALA A 292 -18.70 -6.76 5.21
CA ALA A 292 -18.08 -5.58 5.80
C ALA A 292 -16.82 -5.15 5.06
N LEU A 293 -16.59 -3.84 5.01
CA LEU A 293 -15.39 -3.21 4.48
C LEU A 293 -14.94 -2.18 5.50
N THR A 294 -13.65 -2.09 5.82
CA THR A 294 -13.14 -1.05 6.71
C THR A 294 -11.82 -0.52 6.20
N LEU A 295 -11.79 0.78 5.91
CA LEU A 295 -10.56 1.51 5.61
C LEU A 295 -10.16 2.28 6.86
N THR A 296 -8.95 2.04 7.33
CA THR A 296 -8.38 2.71 8.49
C THR A 296 -7.10 3.41 8.06
N VAL A 297 -7.06 4.72 8.29
CA VAL A 297 -5.85 5.53 8.16
C VAL A 297 -5.44 5.91 9.57
N THR A 298 -4.19 5.68 9.94
CA THR A 298 -3.63 6.04 11.25
C THR A 298 -2.38 6.87 11.07
N ASN A 299 -2.20 7.85 11.94
CA ASN A 299 -0.99 8.65 12.02
C ASN A 299 -0.73 8.98 13.49
N ALA A 300 0.43 8.57 14.01
CA ALA A 300 0.77 8.62 15.42
C ALA A 300 -0.35 8.10 16.34
N ASN A 301 -1.10 9.00 16.99
CA ASN A 301 -2.15 8.69 17.97
C ASN A 301 -3.58 8.95 17.45
N ALA A 302 -3.74 9.29 16.18
CA ALA A 302 -5.05 9.61 15.59
C ALA A 302 -5.39 8.64 14.45
N SER A 303 -6.68 8.43 14.22
CA SER A 303 -7.21 7.52 13.20
C SER A 303 -8.44 8.04 12.47
N GLU A 304 -8.50 7.87 11.16
CA GLU A 304 -9.72 8.06 10.38
C GLU A 304 -10.22 6.67 9.99
N VAL A 305 -11.45 6.33 10.37
CA VAL A 305 -12.01 4.99 10.13
C VAL A 305 -13.32 5.11 9.36
N TRP A 306 -13.33 4.56 8.15
CA TRP A 306 -14.55 4.32 7.37
C TRP A 306 -14.91 2.86 7.48
N SER A 307 -16.03 2.55 8.15
CA SER A 307 -16.53 1.18 8.29
C SER A 307 -17.86 1.05 7.56
N TRP A 308 -17.91 0.22 6.54
CA TRP A 308 -19.12 -0.14 5.83
C TRP A 308 -19.59 -1.52 6.27
N LYS A 309 -20.86 -1.65 6.63
CA LYS A 309 -21.45 -2.94 7.05
C LYS A 309 -22.77 -3.18 6.32
N ALA A 310 -22.99 -4.43 5.92
CA ALA A 310 -24.28 -4.85 5.40
C ALA A 310 -25.36 -4.67 6.48
N ALA A 311 -26.56 -4.25 6.07
CA ALA A 311 -27.69 -4.32 6.97
C ALA A 311 -28.05 -5.78 7.27
N ASN A 312 -28.59 -6.01 8.47
CA ASN A 312 -29.15 -7.31 8.85
C ASN A 312 -30.52 -7.58 8.19
N ASP A 313 -31.04 -6.64 7.39
CA ASP A 313 -32.34 -6.70 6.75
C ASP A 313 -32.23 -7.30 5.33
N ASP A 314 -33.12 -8.25 5.05
CA ASP A 314 -33.23 -8.92 3.77
C ASP A 314 -33.54 -7.97 2.60
N ALA A 315 -34.24 -6.86 2.87
CA ALA A 315 -34.57 -5.85 1.87
C ALA A 315 -33.35 -5.06 1.37
N TYR A 316 -32.24 -5.04 2.12
CA TYR A 316 -31.08 -4.19 1.84
C TYR A 316 -29.76 -4.97 1.76
N LYS A 317 -29.81 -6.29 1.51
CA LYS A 317 -28.61 -7.16 1.46
C LYS A 317 -27.51 -6.70 0.51
N ASN A 318 -27.83 -5.90 -0.51
CA ASN A 318 -26.86 -5.39 -1.47
C ASN A 318 -26.16 -4.09 -1.02
N ARG A 319 -26.61 -3.48 0.07
CA ARG A 319 -26.10 -2.19 0.55
C ARG A 319 -25.17 -2.37 1.74
N LEU A 320 -24.05 -1.66 1.70
CA LEU A 320 -23.17 -1.47 2.84
C LEU A 320 -23.31 -0.04 3.35
N TYR A 321 -23.76 0.08 4.59
CA TYR A 321 -23.98 1.35 5.28
C TYR A 321 -22.70 1.84 5.90
N LEU A 322 -22.38 3.11 5.64
CA LEU A 322 -21.20 3.76 6.16
C LEU A 322 -21.40 4.21 7.62
N ASN A 323 -20.44 3.88 8.46
CA ASN A 323 -20.15 4.53 9.73
C ASN A 323 -18.75 5.15 9.64
N HIS A 324 -18.66 6.46 9.77
CA HIS A 324 -17.40 7.21 9.66
C HIS A 324 -17.03 7.82 11.02
N GLN A 325 -15.81 7.55 11.48
CA GLN A 325 -15.26 8.10 12.72
C GLN A 325 -14.11 9.07 12.39
N PRO A 326 -14.38 10.39 12.34
CA PRO A 326 -13.39 11.36 11.95
C PRO A 326 -12.53 11.81 13.13
N THR A 327 -11.29 11.31 13.24
CA THR A 327 -10.36 11.76 14.29
C THR A 327 -9.04 12.30 13.77
N LEU A 328 -8.66 12.00 12.53
CA LEU A 328 -7.50 12.63 11.86
C LEU A 328 -7.85 13.99 11.25
N GLY A 329 -9.13 14.28 11.02
CA GLY A 329 -9.54 15.56 10.41
C GLY A 329 -9.14 15.66 8.94
N MET A 330 -9.07 14.53 8.24
CA MET A 330 -8.88 14.47 6.80
C MET A 330 -9.92 15.35 6.09
N GLN A 331 -9.58 15.94 4.94
CA GLN A 331 -10.48 16.81 4.18
C GLN A 331 -10.92 16.17 2.86
N PRO A 332 -12.06 16.55 2.27
CA PRO A 332 -12.47 16.04 0.98
C PRO A 332 -11.47 16.44 -0.11
N SER A 333 -10.94 15.46 -0.85
CA SER A 333 -10.12 15.74 -2.03
C SER A 333 -11.02 16.07 -3.23
N VAL A 334 -10.54 16.98 -4.08
CA VAL A 334 -11.21 17.30 -5.35
C VAL A 334 -11.20 16.08 -6.27
N SER A 335 -12.23 15.91 -7.08
CA SER A 335 -12.20 14.95 -8.20
C SER A 335 -11.14 15.37 -9.22
N ASP A 336 -10.62 14.42 -10.01
CA ASP A 336 -9.70 14.66 -11.12
C ASP A 336 -10.28 14.11 -12.42
N ALA A 337 -9.51 14.18 -13.52
CA ALA A 337 -9.96 13.77 -14.85
C ALA A 337 -10.32 12.27 -14.97
N SER A 338 -9.89 11.43 -14.02
CA SER A 338 -10.28 10.03 -13.98
C SER A 338 -11.74 9.82 -13.55
N ASP A 339 -12.38 10.84 -12.97
CA ASP A 339 -13.77 10.81 -12.56
C ASP A 339 -14.71 11.29 -13.69
N PRO A 340 -15.48 10.38 -14.34
CA PRO A 340 -16.38 10.75 -15.42
C PRO A 340 -17.51 11.67 -14.96
N TYR A 341 -17.92 11.62 -13.68
CA TYR A 341 -18.99 12.48 -13.17
C TYR A 341 -18.51 13.92 -13.06
N LEU A 342 -17.24 14.14 -12.71
CA LEU A 342 -16.65 15.47 -12.75
C LEU A 342 -16.62 15.99 -14.18
N THR A 343 -16.13 15.17 -15.12
CA THR A 343 -16.01 15.55 -16.55
C THR A 343 -17.36 15.94 -17.15
N ASN A 344 -18.44 15.24 -16.77
CA ASN A 344 -19.81 15.56 -17.20
C ASN A 344 -20.53 16.57 -16.28
N LYS A 345 -19.84 17.17 -15.31
CA LYS A 345 -20.36 18.21 -14.40
C LYS A 345 -21.61 17.77 -13.61
N PHE A 346 -21.62 16.53 -13.13
CA PHE A 346 -22.75 15.99 -12.37
C PHE A 346 -22.80 16.43 -10.91
N TYR A 347 -21.67 16.83 -10.31
CA TYR A 347 -21.66 17.20 -8.90
C TYR A 347 -22.11 18.65 -8.66
N LYS A 348 -22.90 18.85 -7.60
CA LYS A 348 -23.23 20.19 -7.08
C LYS A 348 -22.07 20.81 -6.31
N GLU A 349 -21.29 20.00 -5.61
CA GLU A 349 -20.28 20.44 -4.66
C GLU A 349 -19.17 19.39 -4.48
N ASN A 350 -18.06 19.79 -3.84
CA ASN A 350 -16.98 18.87 -3.51
C ASN A 350 -17.27 18.13 -2.19
N ARG A 351 -17.16 16.81 -2.21
CA ARG A 351 -17.48 15.89 -1.09
C ARG A 351 -16.49 14.73 -1.10
N TYR A 352 -16.41 13.96 -0.01
CA TYR A 352 -15.57 12.76 0.05
C TYR A 352 -16.01 11.70 -0.96
N TYR A 353 -17.32 11.50 -1.08
CA TYR A 353 -17.90 10.39 -1.81
C TYR A 353 -18.35 10.82 -3.20
N LYS A 354 -17.92 10.06 -4.19
CA LYS A 354 -18.06 10.32 -5.63
C LYS A 354 -18.70 9.13 -6.33
N GLY A 355 -19.31 9.41 -7.47
CA GLY A 355 -19.87 8.43 -8.38
C GLY A 355 -21.14 7.81 -7.82
N THR A 356 -21.21 6.48 -7.76
CA THR A 356 -22.35 5.76 -7.15
C THR A 356 -22.47 5.99 -5.65
N LEU A 357 -21.41 6.48 -5.00
CA LEU A 357 -21.40 6.79 -3.57
C LEU A 357 -21.99 8.15 -3.24
N THR A 358 -22.30 8.97 -4.26
CA THR A 358 -22.92 10.29 -4.10
C THR A 358 -24.44 10.17 -4.16
N PRO A 359 -25.17 10.66 -3.16
CA PRO A 359 -26.62 10.68 -3.17
C PRO A 359 -27.20 11.55 -4.29
N GLY A 360 -28.36 11.15 -4.81
CA GLY A 360 -29.04 11.88 -5.89
C GLY A 360 -29.31 13.35 -5.57
N VAL A 361 -29.49 13.71 -4.30
CA VAL A 361 -29.68 15.10 -3.87
C VAL A 361 -28.47 16.00 -4.14
N TYR A 362 -27.27 15.43 -4.26
CA TYR A 362 -26.02 16.14 -4.56
C TYR A 362 -25.63 16.08 -6.04
N LEU A 363 -26.49 15.52 -6.88
CA LEU A 363 -26.31 15.46 -8.33
C LEU A 363 -27.14 16.54 -9.05
N MET A 364 -26.53 17.18 -10.04
CA MET A 364 -27.15 18.15 -10.94
C MET A 364 -28.14 17.47 -11.90
N PRO A 365 -29.15 18.20 -12.43
CA PRO A 365 -30.06 17.67 -13.46
C PRO A 365 -29.35 17.08 -14.70
N ALA A 366 -28.14 17.56 -14.99
CA ALA A 366 -27.27 17.01 -16.03
C ALA A 366 -27.06 15.49 -15.90
N TYR A 367 -27.06 14.93 -14.68
CA TYR A 367 -26.99 13.49 -14.46
C TYR A 367 -28.22 12.76 -15.00
N THR A 368 -29.42 13.25 -14.69
CA THR A 368 -30.67 12.66 -15.21
C THR A 368 -30.81 12.83 -16.72
N ASP A 369 -30.35 13.94 -17.26
CA ASP A 369 -30.35 14.19 -18.71
C ASP A 369 -29.37 13.25 -19.43
N TYR A 370 -28.19 13.04 -18.86
CA TYR A 370 -27.22 12.07 -19.39
C TYR A 370 -27.80 10.64 -19.42
N ILE A 371 -28.45 10.21 -18.33
CA ILE A 371 -29.05 8.87 -18.24
C ILE A 371 -30.13 8.67 -19.31
N ARG A 372 -30.94 9.71 -19.57
CA ARG A 372 -32.04 9.64 -20.55
C ARG A 372 -31.53 9.67 -21.99
N ASN A 373 -30.48 10.43 -22.28
CA ASN A 373 -30.09 10.77 -23.65
C ASN A 373 -28.79 10.11 -24.13
N ILE A 374 -27.91 9.67 -23.23
CA ILE A 374 -26.57 9.19 -23.57
C ILE A 374 -26.42 7.72 -23.18
N MET A 375 -26.45 7.41 -21.89
CA MET A 375 -26.24 6.03 -21.42
C MET A 375 -26.85 5.82 -20.03
N PRO A 376 -27.67 4.79 -19.83
CA PRO A 376 -28.21 4.48 -18.51
C PRO A 376 -27.11 3.99 -17.56
N LEU A 377 -26.99 4.67 -16.41
CA LEU A 377 -26.06 4.37 -15.34
C LEU A 377 -26.79 3.77 -14.14
N SER A 378 -26.12 2.97 -13.32
CA SER A 378 -26.67 2.48 -12.06
C SER A 378 -27.20 3.58 -11.14
N LEU A 379 -28.12 3.21 -10.25
CA LEU A 379 -28.74 4.15 -9.32
C LEU A 379 -27.70 4.73 -8.33
N PRO A 380 -27.80 6.03 -8.01
CA PRO A 380 -26.96 6.66 -6.99
C PRO A 380 -27.30 6.09 -5.60
N ALA A 381 -26.41 6.31 -4.65
CA ALA A 381 -26.64 5.96 -3.24
C ALA A 381 -27.85 6.69 -2.65
N THR A 382 -28.43 6.10 -1.59
CA THR A 382 -29.48 6.76 -0.81
C THR A 382 -28.90 7.75 0.19
N SER A 383 -27.75 7.41 0.80
CA SER A 383 -27.01 8.28 1.72
C SER A 383 -25.54 8.36 1.34
N ASP A 384 -24.86 9.39 1.85
CA ASP A 384 -23.49 9.71 1.45
C ASP A 384 -22.53 8.59 1.83
N GLY A 385 -21.76 8.11 0.86
CA GLY A 385 -20.78 7.05 1.07
C GLY A 385 -21.34 5.64 1.18
N GLU A 386 -22.65 5.41 1.06
CA GLU A 386 -23.20 4.06 1.00
C GLU A 386 -22.76 3.34 -0.28
N ILE A 387 -22.42 2.06 -0.15
CA ILE A 387 -22.01 1.22 -1.27
C ILE A 387 -23.14 0.26 -1.60
N ASN A 388 -23.69 0.35 -2.80
CA ASN A 388 -24.53 -0.71 -3.33
C ASN A 388 -23.68 -1.63 -4.23
N LEU A 389 -23.49 -2.87 -3.79
CA LEU A 389 -22.62 -3.87 -4.41
C LEU A 389 -23.05 -4.23 -5.83
N VAL A 390 -24.35 -4.19 -6.13
CA VAL A 390 -24.86 -4.48 -7.49
C VAL A 390 -24.95 -3.24 -8.39
N ASN A 391 -24.65 -2.06 -7.85
CA ASN A 391 -24.64 -0.79 -8.61
C ASN A 391 -23.24 -0.25 -8.86
N THR A 392 -22.26 -0.67 -8.05
CA THR A 392 -20.92 -0.11 -8.04
C THR A 392 -19.96 -1.11 -8.66
N ASP A 393 -19.48 -0.83 -9.86
CA ASP A 393 -18.59 -1.70 -10.62
C ASP A 393 -17.26 -1.94 -9.89
N SER A 394 -16.62 -0.84 -9.48
CA SER A 394 -15.35 -0.81 -8.77
C SER A 394 -15.33 0.33 -7.75
N LEU A 395 -14.44 0.24 -6.77
CA LEU A 395 -14.19 1.29 -5.78
C LEU A 395 -12.77 1.80 -5.95
N THR A 396 -12.58 3.11 -5.81
CA THR A 396 -11.26 3.73 -5.71
C THR A 396 -11.22 4.64 -4.49
N PHE A 397 -10.35 4.32 -3.54
CA PHE A 397 -10.02 5.17 -2.41
C PHE A 397 -8.73 5.92 -2.73
N THR A 398 -8.77 7.24 -2.71
CA THR A 398 -7.61 8.09 -2.89
C THR A 398 -7.30 8.77 -1.59
N ILE A 399 -6.11 8.52 -1.07
CA ILE A 399 -5.55 9.20 0.09
C ILE A 399 -4.41 10.06 -0.42
N GLY A 400 -4.43 11.34 -0.14
CA GLY A 400 -3.39 12.24 -0.61
C GLY A 400 -3.22 13.42 0.31
N LYS A 401 -2.75 14.52 -0.25
CA LYS A 401 -2.53 15.76 0.47
C LYS A 401 -3.39 16.90 -0.08
N VAL A 402 -3.95 17.71 0.81
CA VAL A 402 -4.59 18.98 0.47
C VAL A 402 -3.51 19.94 -0.03
N ALA A 403 -3.74 20.53 -1.20
CA ALA A 403 -2.82 21.52 -1.77
C ALA A 403 -2.53 22.64 -0.75
N ASN A 404 -1.26 23.00 -0.61
CA ASN A 404 -0.78 24.09 0.26
C ASN A 404 -1.04 23.92 1.77
N ALA A 405 -1.48 22.75 2.25
CA ALA A 405 -1.61 22.48 3.68
C ALA A 405 -0.32 21.83 4.23
N GLY A 406 0.14 22.29 5.39
CA GLY A 406 1.22 21.65 6.17
C GLY A 406 0.66 20.96 7.43
N GLY A 407 1.29 19.88 7.88
CA GLY A 407 0.99 19.24 9.16
C GLY A 407 -0.16 18.22 9.16
N TYR A 408 -0.59 17.83 10.36
CA TYR A 408 -1.48 16.68 10.63
C TYR A 408 -2.92 16.80 10.07
N GLY A 409 -3.35 17.99 9.61
CA GLY A 409 -4.63 18.21 8.90
C GLY A 409 -4.50 18.37 7.38
N SER A 410 -3.32 18.06 6.82
CA SER A 410 -3.06 18.19 5.38
C SER A 410 -3.46 16.96 4.57
N LEU A 411 -3.98 15.91 5.19
CA LEU A 411 -4.43 14.72 4.48
C LEU A 411 -5.77 14.97 3.80
N SER A 412 -5.91 14.46 2.58
CA SER A 412 -7.16 14.48 1.84
C SER A 412 -7.64 13.07 1.53
N PHE A 413 -8.96 12.91 1.44
CA PHE A 413 -9.60 11.64 1.10
C PHE A 413 -10.67 11.83 0.03
N ARG A 414 -10.76 10.86 -0.87
CA ARG A 414 -11.88 10.72 -1.80
C ARG A 414 -12.17 9.24 -2.02
N ALA A 415 -13.44 8.88 -2.01
CA ALA A 415 -13.91 7.55 -2.39
C ALA A 415 -14.76 7.68 -3.65
N TYR A 416 -14.38 7.00 -4.72
CA TYR A 416 -15.11 6.96 -5.98
C TYR A 416 -15.70 5.58 -6.20
N GLY A 417 -17.01 5.51 -6.43
CA GLY A 417 -17.69 4.31 -6.91
C GLY A 417 -18.00 4.43 -8.40
N GLN A 418 -17.39 3.57 -9.21
CA GLN A 418 -17.66 3.53 -10.64
C GLN A 418 -19.07 2.98 -10.88
N PRO A 419 -19.95 3.66 -11.65
CA PRO A 419 -21.27 3.13 -11.94
C PRO A 419 -21.19 1.96 -12.91
N MET A 420 -22.08 0.99 -12.72
CA MET A 420 -22.42 0.04 -13.76
C MET A 420 -23.09 0.76 -14.94
N LYS A 421 -22.77 0.31 -16.14
CA LYS A 421 -23.34 0.83 -17.40
C LYS A 421 -24.24 -0.24 -17.99
N PHE A 422 -25.43 0.16 -18.44
CA PHE A 422 -26.35 -0.75 -19.10
C PHE A 422 -26.26 -0.58 -20.61
N ALA A 423 -26.27 -1.71 -21.32
CA ALA A 423 -26.31 -1.77 -22.77
C ALA A 423 -27.64 -2.40 -23.24
N PRO A 424 -28.09 -2.11 -24.48
CA PRO A 424 -29.26 -2.76 -25.04
C PRO A 424 -29.05 -4.27 -25.19
N LEU A 425 -30.13 -5.03 -25.01
CA LEU A 425 -30.13 -6.47 -25.25
C LEU A 425 -30.42 -6.67 -26.73
N VAL A 426 -29.48 -7.31 -27.42
CA VAL A 426 -29.56 -7.60 -28.85
C VAL A 426 -29.71 -9.10 -29.04
N ALA A 427 -30.72 -9.52 -29.80
CA ALA A 427 -30.90 -10.90 -30.23
C ALA A 427 -30.98 -10.94 -31.77
N ASN A 428 -30.16 -11.78 -32.40
CA ASN A 428 -30.09 -11.90 -33.86
C ASN A 428 -29.88 -10.55 -34.58
N GLY A 429 -29.01 -9.69 -34.01
CA GLY A 429 -28.70 -8.37 -34.58
C GLY A 429 -29.81 -7.33 -34.43
N LYS A 430 -30.92 -7.64 -33.74
CA LYS A 430 -32.01 -6.69 -33.44
C LYS A 430 -32.08 -6.41 -31.94
N GLU A 431 -32.27 -5.15 -31.60
CA GLU A 431 -32.55 -4.75 -30.22
C GLU A 431 -33.91 -5.33 -29.79
N VAL A 432 -33.92 -6.10 -28.71
CA VAL A 432 -35.12 -6.68 -28.12
C VAL A 432 -35.54 -5.96 -26.83
N ALA A 433 -34.60 -5.27 -26.18
CA ALA A 433 -34.86 -4.36 -25.08
C ALA A 433 -33.78 -3.27 -25.04
N SER A 434 -34.19 -2.03 -24.83
CA SER A 434 -33.27 -0.92 -24.64
C SER A 434 -32.50 -1.02 -23.33
N ALA A 435 -31.35 -0.36 -23.27
CA ALA A 435 -30.53 -0.27 -22.05
C ALA A 435 -31.34 0.26 -20.85
N MET A 436 -32.28 1.19 -21.08
CA MET A 436 -33.13 1.75 -20.04
C MET A 436 -34.15 0.74 -19.52
N GLN A 437 -34.74 -0.06 -20.42
CA GLN A 437 -35.67 -1.12 -20.04
C GLN A 437 -34.97 -2.20 -19.21
N ILE A 438 -33.74 -2.57 -19.58
CA ILE A 438 -32.94 -3.54 -18.83
C ILE A 438 -32.60 -3.00 -17.45
N ARG A 439 -32.08 -1.76 -17.39
CA ARG A 439 -31.79 -1.09 -16.13
C ARG A 439 -32.99 -1.09 -15.20
N ASN A 440 -34.17 -0.72 -15.70
CA ASN A 440 -35.39 -0.66 -14.90
C ASN A 440 -35.93 -2.04 -14.53
N ALA A 441 -35.57 -3.10 -15.26
CA ALA A 441 -35.93 -4.48 -14.90
C ALA A 441 -35.01 -5.08 -13.83
N CYS A 442 -33.77 -4.57 -13.70
CA CYS A 442 -32.81 -5.01 -12.68
C CYS A 442 -33.02 -4.39 -11.30
N TYR A 443 -33.85 -3.34 -11.21
CA TYR A 443 -34.21 -2.62 -9.97
C TYR A 443 -35.68 -2.84 -9.64
#